data_AF-A0A5C6BJ29-F1
#
_entry.id   AF-A0A5C6BJ29-F1
#
_cell.length_a   1.000
_cell.length_b   1.000
_cell.length_c   1.000
_cell.angle_alpha   90.00
_cell.angle_beta   90.00
_cell.angle_gamma   90.00
#
_symmetry.space_group_name_H-M   'P 1'
#
loop_
_entity.id
_entity.type
_entity.pdbx_description
1 polymer ?
#
loop_
_entity_poly.entity_id
_entity_poly.type
_entity_poly.pdbx_seq_one_letter_code
_entity_poly.pdbx_strand_id
1 'polypeptide(L)'
;MTNQLPGEPEPRLNQVPHRELDTESSEPSDVSMLQKVFWCVLFAAGASFFYALKIESSLFRAAALQLCLCGVAVWAAMDAAKIRRRLGASRDEDAVALNREAAAIHYLYVAAPLVAILVLAGLSMIGQLVEVSLPRSQQQVIGGAIIAVLAASLWTVFARALKLHVHPTTQQGSPRLPELLAVRAALSESRLAALLTGGTLMAATVYPPIEGWFAWGLSLWVIAVASEQLIYVFAGWFRPIKAHETFTSPVNSILLEIFLSSTNPVGKLFDIAEARFGLSLRSSWTIRFFRRSVFPIAAGCLLVVWLSTCFVVIEPQQAGLEERFGRPQPVRLQPGLHTKLPWPFGVIRRYPAGIVQTMQIGFEEKEAEAVVSEDSGRTLLWTQPHAQEFSLVLGSETELVAVNAIVYFKIAENTKGFLDYALYSANPEVALESLAYRVLMEQTRVATLADLLSRGRDQFAEEVREKLSEYSVTERLGLDVIDVALINLHPPVEVASSYLDVINAGLDSNRAITEAKGEAAKQILEAEQESNGRLAAAKIEAAKRVSLAGQESAEFIAVGEAFTATPDTYRLRIWFEAIEQVLFGRRLFIVDSELPDVILDERSRSINPVLIESTKPPTP
;
A
#
# COMPACT_ATOMS: atom_id res chain seq x y z
N MET A 1 -15.30 -107.08 69.68
CA MET A 1 -13.90 -106.79 70.07
C MET A 1 -13.64 -105.35 69.65
N THR A 2 -13.55 -104.35 70.55
CA THR A 2 -12.43 -104.04 71.47
C THR A 2 -11.09 -103.88 70.73
N ASN A 3 -10.25 -102.85 70.86
CA ASN A 3 -10.18 -101.61 71.68
C ASN A 3 -9.13 -100.66 70.97
N GLN A 4 -8.85 -99.38 71.31
CA GLN A 4 -9.23 -98.48 72.42
C GLN A 4 -9.14 -96.98 72.01
N LEU A 5 -9.13 -96.08 73.01
CA LEU A 5 -8.86 -94.62 73.00
C LEU A 5 -7.33 -94.31 73.17
N PRO A 6 -6.80 -93.06 73.29
CA PRO A 6 -7.46 -91.74 73.44
C PRO A 6 -6.82 -90.53 72.70
N GLY A 7 -7.48 -89.36 72.82
CA GLY A 7 -6.80 -88.09 73.17
C GLY A 7 -6.39 -87.12 72.05
N GLU A 8 -6.85 -85.87 72.16
CA GLU A 8 -6.32 -84.71 71.43
C GLU A 8 -4.87 -84.40 71.83
N PRO A 9 -4.11 -83.75 70.93
CA PRO A 9 -3.50 -82.48 71.33
C PRO A 9 -3.70 -81.37 70.30
N GLU A 10 -3.84 -80.13 70.77
CA GLU A 10 -3.88 -78.92 69.93
C GLU A 10 -2.61 -78.78 69.05
N PRO A 11 -2.74 -78.60 67.72
CA PRO A 11 -1.67 -78.07 66.91
C PRO A 11 -1.69 -76.53 66.96
N ARG A 12 -0.92 -76.01 67.93
CA ARG A 12 -0.12 -74.76 67.91
C ARG A 12 -0.47 -73.71 66.85
N LEU A 13 -0.54 -72.44 67.28
CA LEU A 13 -0.48 -71.26 66.39
C LEU A 13 0.70 -71.35 65.40
N ASN A 14 0.44 -71.87 64.20
CA ASN A 14 1.33 -71.71 63.07
C ASN A 14 1.05 -70.34 62.46
N GLN A 15 2.05 -69.48 62.60
CA GLN A 15 2.12 -68.14 62.06
C GLN A 15 1.57 -68.10 60.63
N VAL A 16 0.52 -67.31 60.44
CA VAL A 16 0.17 -66.82 59.10
C VAL A 16 1.42 -66.10 58.58
N PRO A 17 1.98 -66.48 57.41
CA PRO A 17 3.07 -65.71 56.85
C PRO A 17 2.52 -64.31 56.55
N HIS A 18 3.06 -63.31 57.26
CA HIS A 18 2.86 -61.92 56.90
C HIS A 18 3.37 -61.74 55.47
N ARG A 19 2.45 -61.74 54.52
CA ARG A 19 2.74 -61.28 53.16
C ARG A 19 2.87 -59.77 53.25
N GLU A 20 4.10 -59.31 53.30
CA GLU A 20 4.46 -57.90 53.47
C GLU A 20 3.73 -57.03 52.44
N LEU A 21 3.38 -55.81 52.87
CA LEU A 21 2.73 -54.81 52.01
C LEU A 21 3.75 -54.21 51.03
N ASP A 22 4.12 -54.97 50.01
CA ASP A 22 4.73 -54.43 48.79
C ASP A 22 3.65 -53.72 47.94
N THR A 23 3.12 -52.63 48.49
CA THR A 23 2.21 -51.70 47.80
C THR A 23 2.92 -50.40 47.41
N GLU A 24 4.13 -50.52 46.85
CA GLU A 24 4.80 -49.42 46.17
C GLU A 24 4.48 -49.38 44.65
N SER A 25 3.60 -48.43 44.32
CA SER A 25 3.86 -47.39 43.30
C SER A 25 4.10 -47.73 41.81
N SER A 26 3.81 -48.94 41.31
CA SER A 26 3.72 -49.13 39.84
C SER A 26 2.41 -48.59 39.25
N GLU A 27 2.47 -47.50 38.48
CA GLU A 27 1.34 -47.08 37.64
C GLU A 27 1.08 -48.16 36.56
N PRO A 28 -0.18 -48.59 36.33
CA PRO A 28 -0.46 -49.55 35.27
C PRO A 28 -0.17 -48.95 33.90
N SER A 29 0.26 -49.82 32.98
CA SER A 29 0.68 -49.53 31.60
C SER A 29 -0.19 -48.51 30.87
N ASP A 30 -1.49 -48.58 31.07
CA ASP A 30 -2.47 -47.86 30.26
C ASP A 30 -2.49 -46.36 30.61
N VAL A 31 -2.22 -45.98 31.86
CA VAL A 31 -2.16 -44.55 32.26
C VAL A 31 -0.79 -43.93 31.95
N SER A 32 0.30 -44.67 32.11
CA SER A 32 1.62 -44.18 31.67
C SER A 32 1.71 -44.06 30.14
N MET A 33 0.95 -44.87 29.39
CA MET A 33 0.74 -44.69 27.95
C MET A 33 -0.04 -43.40 27.65
N LEU A 34 -1.18 -43.16 28.32
CA LEU A 34 -1.95 -41.92 28.13
C LEU A 34 -1.14 -40.67 28.48
N GLN A 35 -0.29 -40.72 29.52
CA GLN A 35 0.61 -39.62 29.88
C GLN A 35 1.63 -39.31 28.77
N LYS A 36 2.19 -40.33 28.11
CA LYS A 36 3.07 -40.13 26.94
C LYS A 36 2.32 -39.51 25.77
N VAL A 37 1.10 -39.96 25.48
CA VAL A 37 0.23 -39.37 24.45
C VAL A 37 -0.05 -37.89 24.78
N PHE A 38 -0.41 -37.57 26.02
CA PHE A 38 -0.72 -36.22 26.47
C PHE A 38 0.43 -35.24 26.21
N TRP A 39 1.65 -35.58 26.63
CA TRP A 39 2.82 -34.72 26.41
C TRP A 39 3.17 -34.56 24.93
N CYS A 40 3.04 -35.62 24.11
CA CYS A 40 3.22 -35.51 22.66
C CYS A 40 2.18 -34.59 21.99
N VAL A 41 0.91 -34.68 22.38
CA VAL A 41 -0.16 -33.82 21.85
C VAL A 41 0.03 -32.37 22.29
N LEU A 42 0.37 -32.13 23.55
CA LEU A 42 0.63 -30.78 24.09
C LEU A 42 1.81 -30.10 23.40
N PHE A 43 2.92 -30.83 23.20
CA PHE A 43 4.08 -30.32 22.45
C PHE A 43 3.73 -30.01 20.99
N ALA A 44 2.98 -30.89 20.32
CA ALA A 44 2.54 -30.68 18.95
C ALA A 44 1.59 -29.47 18.81
N ALA A 45 0.71 -29.25 19.78
CA ALA A 45 -0.16 -28.07 19.83
C ALA A 45 0.64 -26.77 19.97
N GLY A 46 1.60 -26.73 20.91
CA GLY A 46 2.49 -25.58 21.13
C GLY A 46 3.37 -25.28 19.90
N ALA A 47 3.97 -26.30 19.30
CA ALA A 47 4.74 -26.16 18.07
C ALA A 47 3.89 -25.65 16.90
N SER A 48 2.66 -26.14 16.76
CA SER A 48 1.71 -25.68 15.73
C SER A 48 1.31 -24.22 15.94
N PHE A 49 1.08 -23.79 17.18
CA PHE A 49 0.76 -22.39 17.50
C PHE A 49 1.94 -21.45 17.24
N PHE A 50 3.16 -21.84 17.63
CA PHE A 50 4.38 -21.07 17.34
C PHE A 50 4.65 -20.95 15.83
N TYR A 51 4.44 -22.03 15.08
CA TYR A 51 4.54 -22.02 13.61
C TYR A 51 3.47 -21.11 12.99
N ALA A 52 2.24 -21.14 13.52
CA ALA A 52 1.14 -20.29 13.06
C ALA A 52 1.40 -18.80 13.31
N LEU A 53 2.01 -18.44 14.46
CA LEU A 53 2.44 -17.07 14.75
C LEU A 53 3.57 -16.61 13.80
N LYS A 54 4.55 -17.48 13.53
CA LYS A 54 5.70 -17.16 12.65
C LYS A 54 5.31 -16.91 11.19
N ILE A 55 4.22 -17.53 10.72
CA ILE A 55 3.80 -17.56 9.30
C ILE A 55 2.40 -16.93 9.12
N GLU A 56 1.87 -16.32 10.18
CA GLU A 56 0.54 -15.67 10.24
C GLU A 56 -0.58 -16.53 9.63
N SER A 57 -0.52 -17.85 9.84
CA SER A 57 -1.47 -18.79 9.24
C SER A 57 -2.67 -19.04 10.14
N SER A 58 -3.85 -18.74 9.61
CA SER A 58 -5.15 -19.11 10.16
C SER A 58 -5.36 -20.62 10.24
N LEU A 59 -4.91 -21.35 9.21
CA LEU A 59 -4.98 -22.80 9.12
C LEU A 59 -4.22 -23.50 10.26
N PHE A 60 -2.99 -23.08 10.55
CA PHE A 60 -2.20 -23.68 11.64
C PHE A 60 -2.72 -23.32 13.03
N ARG A 61 -3.36 -22.15 13.23
CA ARG A 61 -4.07 -21.82 14.48
C ARG A 61 -5.26 -22.76 14.72
N ALA A 62 -6.08 -23.00 13.70
CA ALA A 62 -7.20 -23.93 13.79
C ALA A 62 -6.72 -25.38 14.06
N ALA A 63 -5.64 -25.81 13.42
CA ALA A 63 -5.01 -27.11 13.69
C ALA A 63 -4.42 -27.22 15.12
N ALA A 64 -3.82 -26.14 15.65
CA ALA A 64 -3.32 -26.10 17.02
C ALA A 64 -4.46 -26.21 18.06
N LEU A 65 -5.57 -25.50 17.84
CA LEU A 65 -6.76 -25.58 18.70
C LEU A 65 -7.40 -26.97 18.70
N GLN A 66 -7.39 -27.64 17.55
CA GLN A 66 -7.83 -29.03 17.44
C GLN A 66 -6.94 -30.00 18.24
N LEU A 67 -5.63 -29.80 18.24
CA LEU A 67 -4.71 -30.57 19.09
C LEU A 67 -4.92 -30.27 20.58
N CYS A 68 -5.24 -29.02 20.96
CA CYS A 68 -5.65 -28.70 22.33
C CYS A 68 -6.92 -29.45 22.75
N LEU A 69 -7.92 -29.56 21.87
CA LEU A 69 -9.15 -30.32 22.13
C LEU A 69 -8.86 -31.83 22.33
N CYS A 70 -7.98 -32.40 21.52
CA CYS A 70 -7.49 -33.78 21.73
C CYS A 70 -6.71 -33.91 23.06
N GLY A 71 -5.92 -32.91 23.44
CA GLY A 71 -5.20 -32.86 24.71
C GLY A 71 -6.15 -32.89 25.93
N VAL A 72 -7.24 -32.13 25.88
CA VAL A 72 -8.30 -32.14 26.90
C VAL A 72 -8.96 -33.52 27.00
N ALA A 73 -9.24 -34.18 25.87
CA ALA A 73 -9.81 -35.53 25.88
C ALA A 73 -8.88 -36.58 26.51
N VAL A 74 -7.57 -36.53 26.22
CA VAL A 74 -6.56 -37.40 26.85
C VAL A 74 -6.45 -37.12 28.35
N TRP A 75 -6.41 -35.85 28.74
CA TRP A 75 -6.29 -35.45 30.15
C TRP A 75 -7.51 -35.82 30.98
N ALA A 76 -8.72 -35.59 30.46
CA ALA A 76 -9.96 -35.97 31.12
C ALA A 76 -10.08 -37.50 31.29
N ALA A 77 -9.53 -38.29 30.37
CA ALA A 77 -9.44 -39.75 30.53
C ALA A 77 -8.39 -40.15 31.60
N MET A 78 -7.23 -39.49 31.65
CA MET A 78 -6.22 -39.72 32.69
C MET A 78 -6.74 -39.40 34.09
N ASP A 79 -7.43 -38.27 34.25
CA ASP A 79 -7.95 -37.84 35.54
C ASP A 79 -9.14 -38.70 36.00
N ALA A 80 -10.05 -39.05 35.09
CA ALA A 80 -11.13 -39.99 35.39
C ALA A 80 -10.62 -41.39 35.78
N ALA A 81 -9.54 -41.87 35.15
CA ALA A 81 -8.87 -43.11 35.55
C ALA A 81 -8.22 -43.03 36.95
N LYS A 82 -7.67 -41.86 37.34
CA LYS A 82 -7.13 -41.63 38.70
C LYS A 82 -8.24 -41.58 39.75
N ILE A 83 -9.32 -40.86 39.46
CA ILE A 83 -10.52 -40.75 40.31
C ILE A 83 -11.12 -42.13 40.55
N ARG A 84 -11.35 -42.93 39.49
CA ARG A 84 -11.90 -44.30 39.60
C ARG A 84 -11.08 -45.21 40.53
N ARG A 85 -9.75 -45.08 40.59
CA ARG A 85 -8.90 -45.85 41.52
C ARG A 85 -9.07 -45.44 42.97
N ARG A 86 -9.11 -44.13 43.24
CA ARG A 86 -9.31 -43.60 44.62
C ARG A 86 -10.64 -44.09 45.18
N LEU A 87 -11.68 -44.09 44.35
CA LEU A 87 -13.04 -44.51 44.71
C LEU A 87 -13.18 -46.04 44.84
N GLY A 88 -12.43 -46.82 44.04
CA GLY A 88 -12.39 -48.28 44.16
C GLY A 88 -11.73 -48.80 45.45
N ALA A 89 -11.07 -47.94 46.22
CA ALA A 89 -10.42 -48.28 47.50
C ALA A 89 -11.32 -48.03 48.73
N SER A 90 -12.38 -47.22 48.59
CA SER A 90 -13.36 -46.94 49.66
C SER A 90 -14.58 -47.87 49.56
N ARG A 91 -14.95 -48.51 50.67
CA ARG A 91 -16.23 -49.21 50.84
C ARG A 91 -17.13 -48.39 51.77
N ASP A 92 -18.45 -48.52 51.57
CA ASP A 92 -19.56 -47.93 52.33
C ASP A 92 -19.92 -46.46 52.02
N GLU A 93 -20.96 -45.92 52.67
CA GLU A 93 -21.77 -44.76 52.21
C GLU A 93 -20.96 -43.47 51.95
N ASP A 94 -19.87 -43.25 52.68
CA ASP A 94 -18.92 -42.16 52.46
C ASP A 94 -18.40 -42.11 51.01
N ALA A 95 -18.26 -43.28 50.38
CA ALA A 95 -17.85 -43.39 48.98
C ALA A 95 -18.84 -42.70 48.02
N VAL A 96 -20.13 -42.62 48.34
CA VAL A 96 -21.14 -41.95 47.48
C VAL A 96 -21.01 -40.43 47.58
N ALA A 97 -20.73 -39.90 48.78
CA ALA A 97 -20.42 -38.48 48.96
C ALA A 97 -19.10 -38.10 48.26
N LEU A 98 -18.04 -38.89 48.48
CA LEU A 98 -16.72 -38.69 47.86
C LEU A 98 -16.79 -38.79 46.32
N ASN A 99 -17.58 -39.73 45.78
CA ASN A 99 -17.89 -39.84 44.35
C ASN A 99 -18.47 -38.53 43.80
N ARG A 100 -19.44 -37.94 44.53
CA ARG A 100 -20.14 -36.72 44.10
C ARG A 100 -19.23 -35.50 44.07
N GLU A 101 -18.39 -35.33 45.09
CA GLU A 101 -17.40 -34.25 45.15
C GLU A 101 -16.33 -34.41 44.07
N ALA A 102 -15.73 -35.61 43.96
CA ALA A 102 -14.72 -35.90 42.94
C ALA A 102 -15.26 -35.72 41.51
N ALA A 103 -16.51 -36.11 41.26
CA ALA A 103 -17.18 -35.91 39.98
C ALA A 103 -17.42 -34.43 39.67
N ALA A 104 -17.97 -33.65 40.61
CA ALA A 104 -18.20 -32.21 40.42
C ALA A 104 -16.89 -31.46 40.16
N ILE A 105 -15.84 -31.78 40.92
CA ILE A 105 -14.49 -31.23 40.74
C ILE A 105 -13.95 -31.59 39.34
N HIS A 106 -14.10 -32.84 38.90
CA HIS A 106 -13.69 -33.27 37.55
C HIS A 106 -14.44 -32.54 36.44
N TYR A 107 -15.78 -32.41 36.53
CA TYR A 107 -16.57 -31.66 35.56
C TYR A 107 -16.14 -30.18 35.49
N LEU A 108 -15.86 -29.53 36.64
CA LEU A 108 -15.38 -28.15 36.69
C LEU A 108 -14.02 -27.99 35.98
N TYR A 109 -13.08 -28.89 36.30
CA TYR A 109 -11.74 -28.87 35.74
C TYR A 109 -11.72 -29.19 34.23
N VAL A 110 -12.64 -30.02 33.73
CA VAL A 110 -12.79 -30.29 32.28
C VAL A 110 -13.53 -29.14 31.56
N ALA A 111 -14.45 -28.43 32.23
CA ALA A 111 -15.15 -27.28 31.63
C ALA A 111 -14.19 -26.11 31.30
N ALA A 112 -13.27 -25.77 32.21
CA ALA A 112 -12.39 -24.61 32.06
C ALA A 112 -11.56 -24.58 30.75
N PRO A 113 -10.82 -25.65 30.36
CA PRO A 113 -10.08 -25.65 29.10
C PRO A 113 -10.99 -25.74 27.87
N LEU A 114 -12.18 -26.36 27.96
CA LEU A 114 -13.15 -26.36 26.85
C LEU A 114 -13.67 -24.95 26.56
N VAL A 115 -13.98 -24.16 27.59
CA VAL A 115 -14.37 -22.75 27.44
C VAL A 115 -13.22 -21.94 26.83
N ALA A 116 -11.98 -22.14 27.28
CA ALA A 116 -10.82 -21.46 26.72
C ALA A 116 -10.61 -21.78 25.22
N ILE A 117 -10.74 -23.05 24.83
CA ILE A 117 -10.65 -23.47 23.41
C ILE A 117 -11.77 -22.82 22.58
N LEU A 118 -13.00 -22.76 23.09
CA LEU A 118 -14.14 -22.15 22.39
C LEU A 118 -13.94 -20.64 22.18
N VAL A 119 -13.45 -19.92 23.20
CA VAL A 119 -13.11 -18.48 23.08
C VAL A 119 -11.97 -18.26 22.08
N LEU A 120 -10.90 -19.05 22.16
CA LEU A 120 -9.77 -18.94 21.23
C LEU A 120 -10.14 -19.30 19.78
N ALA A 121 -11.03 -20.27 19.57
CA ALA A 121 -11.56 -20.60 18.24
C ALA A 121 -12.43 -19.46 17.68
N GLY A 122 -13.28 -18.85 18.50
CA GLY A 122 -14.04 -17.66 18.13
C GLY A 122 -13.13 -16.47 17.75
N LEU A 123 -12.12 -16.17 18.57
CA LEU A 123 -11.12 -15.14 18.27
C LEU A 123 -10.32 -15.45 16.99
N SER A 124 -9.95 -16.72 16.77
CA SER A 124 -9.26 -17.14 15.55
C SER A 124 -10.13 -17.01 14.30
N MET A 125 -11.46 -17.15 14.41
CA MET A 125 -12.41 -16.96 13.31
C MET A 125 -12.67 -15.47 13.01
N ILE A 126 -12.62 -14.61 14.03
CA ILE A 126 -12.68 -13.15 13.86
C ILE A 126 -11.40 -12.62 13.20
N GLY A 127 -10.22 -13.09 13.61
CA GLY A 127 -8.94 -12.71 13.00
C GLY A 127 -8.88 -13.02 11.49
N GLN A 128 -9.47 -14.15 11.08
CA GLN A 128 -9.59 -14.56 9.67
C GLN A 128 -10.42 -13.60 8.79
N LEU A 129 -11.18 -12.66 9.35
CA LEU A 129 -11.90 -11.63 8.59
C LEU A 129 -11.05 -10.39 8.28
N VAL A 130 -9.93 -10.22 8.98
CA VAL A 130 -9.07 -9.01 8.91
C VAL A 130 -7.73 -9.32 8.25
N GLU A 131 -7.25 -10.56 8.35
CA GLU A 131 -5.96 -10.98 7.80
C GLU A 131 -5.96 -11.12 6.27
N VAL A 132 -4.99 -10.47 5.63
CA VAL A 132 -4.67 -10.65 4.22
C VAL A 132 -3.61 -11.74 4.08
N SER A 133 -3.85 -12.74 3.24
CA SER A 133 -2.93 -13.86 3.04
C SER A 133 -1.63 -13.42 2.35
N LEU A 134 -0.51 -13.42 3.08
CA LEU A 134 0.81 -13.17 2.52
C LEU A 134 1.24 -14.30 1.55
N PRO A 135 1.88 -13.98 0.41
CA PRO A 135 2.39 -14.98 -0.52
C PRO A 135 3.52 -15.80 0.14
N ARG A 136 3.40 -17.13 0.12
CA ARG A 136 4.36 -18.04 0.77
C ARG A 136 5.41 -18.55 -0.19
N SER A 137 6.63 -18.75 0.32
CA SER A 137 7.68 -19.41 -0.45
C SER A 137 7.39 -20.90 -0.64
N GLN A 138 7.81 -21.46 -1.77
CA GLN A 138 7.61 -22.87 -2.10
C GLN A 138 8.20 -23.80 -1.03
N GLN A 139 9.30 -23.40 -0.38
CA GLN A 139 9.92 -24.13 0.73
C GLN A 139 9.03 -24.20 1.98
N GLN A 140 8.33 -23.11 2.32
CA GLN A 140 7.39 -23.10 3.46
C GLN A 140 6.21 -24.03 3.21
N VAL A 141 5.66 -24.02 1.99
CA VAL A 141 4.52 -24.87 1.61
C VAL A 141 4.89 -26.35 1.62
N ILE A 142 6.04 -26.72 1.04
CA ILE A 142 6.54 -28.10 1.05
C ILE A 142 6.88 -28.55 2.49
N GLY A 143 7.57 -27.71 3.26
CA GLY A 143 7.91 -28.01 4.65
C GLY A 143 6.69 -28.23 5.55
N GLY A 144 5.69 -27.35 5.45
CA GLY A 144 4.43 -27.46 6.18
C GLY A 144 3.66 -28.73 5.84
N ALA A 145 3.59 -29.11 4.56
CA ALA A 145 2.94 -30.34 4.13
C ALA A 145 3.66 -31.61 4.63
N ILE A 146 5.00 -31.64 4.62
CA ILE A 146 5.78 -32.76 5.18
C ILE A 146 5.51 -32.90 6.68
N ILE A 147 5.55 -31.80 7.43
CA ILE A 147 5.26 -31.79 8.88
C ILE A 147 3.84 -32.31 9.14
N ALA A 148 2.85 -31.89 8.34
CA ALA A 148 1.47 -32.33 8.47
C ALA A 148 1.29 -33.85 8.22
N VAL A 149 2.00 -34.42 7.23
CA VAL A 149 2.01 -35.88 6.97
C VAL A 149 2.72 -36.65 8.09
N LEU A 150 3.81 -36.12 8.64
CA LEU A 150 4.51 -36.72 9.78
C LEU A 150 3.64 -36.69 11.04
N ALA A 151 2.95 -35.59 11.32
CA ALA A 151 1.98 -35.50 12.42
C ALA A 151 0.82 -36.49 12.24
N ALA A 152 0.25 -36.58 11.03
CA ALA A 152 -0.79 -37.56 10.72
C ALA A 152 -0.33 -39.01 10.94
N SER A 153 0.89 -39.35 10.55
CA SER A 153 1.44 -40.70 10.77
C SER A 153 1.62 -40.99 12.27
N LEU A 154 2.14 -40.04 13.05
CA LEU A 154 2.24 -40.15 14.51
C LEU A 154 0.87 -40.41 15.17
N TRP A 155 -0.16 -39.67 14.77
CA TRP A 155 -1.53 -39.89 15.25
C TRP A 155 -2.12 -41.24 14.83
N THR A 156 -1.75 -41.79 13.65
CA THR A 156 -2.14 -43.18 13.31
C THR A 156 -1.51 -44.21 14.23
N VAL A 157 -0.24 -44.02 14.62
CA VAL A 157 0.48 -44.95 15.50
C VAL A 157 -0.17 -44.97 16.87
N PHE A 158 -0.42 -43.82 17.49
CA PHE A 158 -1.11 -43.76 18.78
C PHE A 158 -2.54 -44.30 18.72
N ALA A 159 -3.34 -43.94 17.71
CA ALA A 159 -4.71 -44.45 17.56
C ALA A 159 -4.76 -45.98 17.33
N ARG A 160 -3.74 -46.57 16.69
CA ARG A 160 -3.60 -48.03 16.53
C ARG A 160 -3.11 -48.70 17.81
N ALA A 161 -2.12 -48.12 18.49
CA ALA A 161 -1.59 -48.65 19.75
C ALA A 161 -2.69 -48.71 20.83
N LEU A 162 -3.53 -47.67 20.93
CA LEU A 162 -4.69 -47.67 21.84
C LEU A 162 -5.74 -48.72 21.44
N LYS A 163 -5.97 -48.97 20.14
CA LYS A 163 -6.88 -50.05 19.70
C LYS A 163 -6.46 -51.42 20.22
N LEU A 164 -5.15 -51.71 20.29
CA LEU A 164 -4.64 -52.98 20.82
C LEU A 164 -4.95 -53.16 22.31
N HIS A 165 -5.03 -52.06 23.09
CA HIS A 165 -5.37 -52.07 24.52
C HIS A 165 -6.88 -52.07 24.80
N VAL A 166 -7.73 -51.90 23.78
CA VAL A 166 -9.21 -51.90 23.91
C VAL A 166 -9.81 -53.32 23.88
N HIS A 167 -9.06 -54.34 23.46
CA HIS A 167 -9.54 -55.72 23.42
C HIS A 167 -9.13 -56.52 24.67
N PRO A 168 -10.07 -56.98 25.52
CA PRO A 168 -9.74 -57.86 26.63
C PRO A 168 -9.61 -59.32 26.18
N THR A 169 -8.48 -59.95 26.51
CA THR A 169 -8.47 -61.39 26.75
C THR A 169 -9.00 -61.66 28.17
N THR A 170 -9.73 -62.77 28.28
CA THR A 170 -10.35 -63.39 29.48
C THR A 170 -11.60 -62.73 30.10
N GLN A 171 -12.34 -63.55 30.85
CA GLN A 171 -13.78 -63.48 31.05
C GLN A 171 -14.23 -62.45 32.11
N GLN A 172 -15.51 -62.08 32.05
CA GLN A 172 -16.24 -61.21 33.01
C GLN A 172 -15.85 -59.71 33.01
N GLY A 173 -16.25 -59.02 31.94
CA GLY A 173 -17.32 -58.04 32.14
C GLY A 173 -16.99 -56.56 32.42
N SER A 174 -15.87 -56.00 31.95
CA SER A 174 -15.79 -54.56 31.57
C SER A 174 -14.44 -54.22 30.90
N PRO A 175 -14.38 -53.20 30.01
CA PRO A 175 -13.10 -52.68 29.54
C PRO A 175 -12.34 -52.02 30.70
N ARG A 176 -11.03 -52.30 30.84
CA ARG A 176 -10.18 -51.75 31.92
C ARG A 176 -10.23 -50.22 32.01
N LEU A 177 -10.40 -49.55 30.87
CA LEU A 177 -10.71 -48.12 30.77
C LEU A 177 -11.75 -47.91 29.62
N PRO A 178 -13.00 -47.50 29.91
CA PRO A 178 -13.99 -47.22 28.86
C PRO A 178 -13.64 -45.98 28.00
N GLU A 179 -12.76 -45.13 28.52
CA GLU A 179 -12.42 -43.80 27.95
C GLU A 179 -11.45 -43.88 26.77
N LEU A 180 -10.78 -45.02 26.59
CA LEU A 180 -9.89 -45.29 25.46
C LEU A 180 -10.60 -45.14 24.10
N LEU A 181 -11.92 -45.34 24.06
CA LEU A 181 -12.74 -45.15 22.86
C LEU A 181 -12.80 -43.67 22.44
N ALA A 182 -13.04 -42.76 23.40
CA ALA A 182 -13.10 -41.32 23.17
C ALA A 182 -11.73 -40.75 22.78
N VAL A 183 -10.67 -41.14 23.51
CA VAL A 183 -9.29 -40.72 23.19
C VAL A 183 -8.87 -41.20 21.80
N ARG A 184 -9.23 -42.42 21.41
CA ARG A 184 -8.97 -42.94 20.06
C ARG A 184 -9.74 -42.17 18.99
N ALA A 185 -10.96 -41.70 19.26
CA ALA A 185 -11.73 -40.87 18.34
C ALA A 185 -11.03 -39.51 18.13
N ALA A 186 -10.66 -38.80 19.19
CA ALA A 186 -9.95 -37.51 19.14
C ALA A 186 -8.56 -37.59 18.45
N LEU A 187 -7.84 -38.71 18.60
CA LEU A 187 -6.60 -38.94 17.84
C LEU A 187 -6.88 -39.24 16.35
N SER A 188 -7.97 -39.93 16.03
CA SER A 188 -8.36 -40.21 14.64
C SER A 188 -8.84 -38.96 13.91
N GLU A 189 -9.42 -38.01 14.66
CA GLU A 189 -9.78 -36.65 14.26
C GLU A 189 -8.53 -35.80 13.99
N SER A 190 -7.62 -35.72 14.96
CA SER A 190 -6.36 -34.98 14.85
C SER A 190 -5.52 -35.43 13.64
N ARG A 191 -5.56 -36.73 13.32
CA ARG A 191 -4.99 -37.28 12.09
C ARG A 191 -5.65 -36.73 10.82
N LEU A 192 -6.98 -36.66 10.75
CA LEU A 192 -7.67 -36.13 9.56
C LEU A 192 -7.44 -34.63 9.41
N ALA A 193 -7.49 -33.88 10.52
CA ALA A 193 -7.14 -32.45 10.52
C ALA A 193 -5.72 -32.22 9.98
N ALA A 194 -4.74 -33.01 10.41
CA ALA A 194 -3.37 -32.94 9.89
C ALA A 194 -3.27 -33.30 8.40
N LEU A 195 -3.90 -34.38 7.94
CA LEU A 195 -3.89 -34.75 6.50
C LEU A 195 -4.53 -33.68 5.62
N LEU A 196 -5.68 -33.14 6.04
CA LEU A 196 -6.38 -32.11 5.29
C LEU A 196 -5.59 -30.80 5.29
N THR A 197 -4.98 -30.40 6.41
CA THR A 197 -4.05 -29.26 6.51
C THR A 197 -2.89 -29.37 5.51
N GLY A 198 -2.27 -30.55 5.38
CA GLY A 198 -1.22 -30.78 4.38
C GLY A 198 -1.74 -30.69 2.94
N GLY A 199 -2.93 -31.23 2.68
CA GLY A 199 -3.58 -31.17 1.37
C GLY A 199 -4.01 -29.76 0.96
N THR A 200 -4.50 -28.94 1.90
CA THR A 200 -4.94 -27.57 1.64
C THR A 200 -3.78 -26.63 1.39
N LEU A 201 -2.63 -26.85 2.04
CA LEU A 201 -1.39 -26.12 1.72
C LEU A 201 -0.93 -26.38 0.27
N MET A 202 -1.05 -27.62 -0.21
CA MET A 202 -0.77 -27.94 -1.61
C MET A 202 -1.80 -27.32 -2.56
N ALA A 203 -3.10 -27.43 -2.25
CA ALA A 203 -4.17 -26.86 -3.08
C ALA A 203 -4.11 -25.31 -3.16
N ALA A 204 -3.69 -24.64 -2.08
CA ALA A 204 -3.54 -23.19 -2.03
C ALA A 204 -2.49 -22.65 -3.02
N THR A 205 -1.56 -23.48 -3.51
CA THR A 205 -0.62 -23.08 -4.58
C THR A 205 -1.30 -22.85 -5.94
N VAL A 206 -2.46 -23.49 -6.17
CA VAL A 206 -3.24 -23.37 -7.40
C VAL A 206 -4.42 -22.41 -7.22
N TYR A 207 -5.01 -22.39 -6.02
CA TYR A 207 -6.15 -21.53 -5.70
C TYR A 207 -6.07 -21.06 -4.24
N PRO A 208 -5.45 -19.88 -3.98
CA PRO A 208 -5.21 -19.37 -2.63
C PRO A 208 -6.43 -19.31 -1.68
N PRO A 209 -7.67 -18.98 -2.13
CA PRO A 209 -8.82 -18.87 -1.21
C PRO A 209 -9.20 -20.16 -0.47
N ILE A 210 -8.76 -21.34 -0.94
CA ILE A 210 -9.03 -22.64 -0.27
C ILE A 210 -8.49 -22.68 1.16
N GLU A 211 -7.36 -22.02 1.46
CA GLU A 211 -6.83 -22.01 2.82
C GLU A 211 -7.80 -21.34 3.80
N GLY A 212 -8.33 -20.16 3.44
CA GLY A 212 -9.26 -19.42 4.29
C GLY A 212 -10.56 -20.21 4.52
N TRP A 213 -11.12 -20.82 3.48
CA TRP A 213 -12.32 -21.65 3.58
C TRP A 213 -12.10 -22.88 4.47
N PHE A 214 -10.93 -23.53 4.36
CA PHE A 214 -10.63 -24.70 5.19
C PHE A 214 -10.32 -24.32 6.64
N ALA A 215 -9.62 -23.20 6.88
CA ALA A 215 -9.38 -22.67 8.21
C ALA A 215 -10.71 -22.31 8.93
N TRP A 216 -11.67 -21.71 8.21
CA TRP A 216 -13.04 -21.49 8.68
C TRP A 216 -13.74 -22.81 9.03
N GLY A 217 -13.70 -23.79 8.12
CA GLY A 217 -14.33 -25.09 8.33
C GLY A 217 -13.77 -25.85 9.54
N LEU A 218 -12.45 -25.80 9.74
CA LEU A 218 -11.78 -26.44 10.87
C LEU A 218 -12.08 -25.71 12.19
N SER A 219 -12.08 -24.38 12.22
CA SER A 219 -12.48 -23.60 13.41
C SER A 219 -13.94 -23.84 13.80
N LEU A 220 -14.87 -23.86 12.82
CA LEU A 220 -16.28 -24.16 13.06
C LEU A 220 -16.47 -25.58 13.60
N TRP A 221 -15.70 -26.55 13.10
CA TRP A 221 -15.70 -27.93 13.61
C TRP A 221 -15.20 -28.00 15.06
N VAL A 222 -14.10 -27.33 15.41
CA VAL A 222 -13.59 -27.23 16.79
C VAL A 222 -14.66 -26.65 17.72
N ILE A 223 -15.35 -25.58 17.30
CA ILE A 223 -16.45 -24.97 18.06
C ILE A 223 -17.62 -25.96 18.24
N ALA A 224 -18.01 -26.69 17.20
CA ALA A 224 -19.09 -27.68 17.26
C ALA A 224 -18.78 -28.83 18.24
N VAL A 225 -17.57 -29.40 18.19
CA VAL A 225 -17.18 -30.48 19.11
C VAL A 225 -16.97 -29.93 20.54
N ALA A 226 -16.32 -28.78 20.71
CA ALA A 226 -16.11 -28.19 22.04
C ALA A 226 -17.42 -27.80 22.74
N SER A 227 -18.39 -27.25 21.99
CA SER A 227 -19.73 -26.91 22.52
C SER A 227 -20.54 -28.15 22.87
N GLU A 228 -20.48 -29.23 22.08
CA GLU A 228 -21.10 -30.52 22.43
C GLU A 228 -20.51 -31.07 23.74
N GLN A 229 -19.18 -31.08 23.89
CA GLN A 229 -18.51 -31.58 25.09
C GLN A 229 -18.86 -30.71 26.32
N LEU A 230 -18.97 -29.39 26.16
CA LEU A 230 -19.41 -28.48 27.22
C LEU A 230 -20.86 -28.77 27.64
N ILE A 231 -21.76 -29.03 26.70
CA ILE A 231 -23.14 -29.48 27.00
C ILE A 231 -23.13 -30.80 27.78
N TYR A 232 -22.24 -31.76 27.47
CA TYR A 232 -22.13 -32.99 28.26
C TYR A 232 -21.56 -32.80 29.66
N VAL A 233 -20.55 -31.94 29.81
CA VAL A 233 -19.99 -31.58 31.11
C VAL A 233 -21.07 -30.90 31.98
N PHE A 234 -21.83 -29.97 31.40
CA PHE A 234 -22.94 -29.30 32.06
C PHE A 234 -24.08 -30.27 32.42
N ALA A 235 -24.50 -31.14 31.49
CA ALA A 235 -25.53 -32.15 31.76
C ALA A 235 -25.06 -33.20 32.79
N GLY A 236 -23.77 -33.54 32.79
CA GLY A 236 -23.13 -34.44 33.76
C GLY A 236 -23.15 -33.89 35.18
N TRP A 237 -22.99 -32.58 35.34
CA TRP A 237 -23.06 -31.86 36.62
C TRP A 237 -24.38 -32.12 37.40
N PHE A 238 -25.49 -32.25 36.67
CA PHE A 238 -26.82 -32.44 37.26
C PHE A 238 -27.27 -33.92 37.34
N ARG A 239 -26.44 -34.88 36.92
CA ARG A 239 -26.80 -36.30 36.97
C ARG A 239 -26.64 -36.88 38.38
N PRO A 240 -27.66 -37.57 38.93
CA PRO A 240 -27.52 -38.29 40.19
C PRO A 240 -26.64 -39.53 39.98
N ILE A 241 -25.48 -39.55 40.62
CA ILE A 241 -24.56 -40.70 40.61
C ILE A 241 -25.16 -41.81 41.48
N LYS A 242 -25.35 -43.01 40.90
CA LYS A 242 -25.81 -44.18 41.66
C LYS A 242 -24.62 -44.92 42.26
N ALA A 243 -24.81 -45.50 43.45
CA ALA A 243 -23.77 -46.14 44.24
C ALA A 243 -23.05 -47.35 43.57
N HIS A 244 -23.48 -47.82 42.40
CA HIS A 244 -22.92 -48.98 41.69
C HIS A 244 -22.57 -48.67 40.22
N GLU A 245 -22.66 -47.42 39.76
CA GLU A 245 -22.23 -47.03 38.40
C GLU A 245 -20.73 -46.70 38.38
N THR A 246 -20.01 -47.17 37.37
CA THR A 246 -18.58 -46.86 37.23
C THR A 246 -18.38 -45.43 36.72
N PHE A 247 -17.53 -44.65 37.38
CA PHE A 247 -17.21 -43.29 36.95
C PHE A 247 -16.63 -43.29 35.53
N THR A 248 -17.19 -42.49 34.62
CA THR A 248 -16.75 -42.34 33.21
C THR A 248 -16.43 -40.89 32.88
N SER A 249 -15.34 -40.65 32.13
CA SER A 249 -15.00 -39.31 31.64
C SER A 249 -16.16 -38.63 30.89
N PRO A 250 -16.33 -37.30 31.03
CA PRO A 250 -17.37 -36.53 30.35
C PRO A 250 -17.25 -36.52 28.81
N VAL A 251 -16.06 -36.79 28.27
CA VAL A 251 -15.61 -36.30 26.95
C VAL A 251 -16.05 -37.20 25.78
N ASN A 252 -17.28 -37.74 25.85
CA ASN A 252 -17.88 -38.57 24.79
C ASN A 252 -18.71 -37.72 23.81
N SER A 253 -18.13 -37.33 22.68
CA SER A 253 -18.83 -36.60 21.61
C SER A 253 -19.54 -37.55 20.63
N ILE A 254 -20.82 -37.27 20.34
CA ILE A 254 -21.59 -37.91 19.27
C ILE A 254 -21.07 -37.46 17.90
N LEU A 255 -20.69 -36.19 17.73
CA LEU A 255 -20.13 -35.70 16.45
C LEU A 255 -18.89 -36.54 16.04
N LEU A 256 -17.98 -36.80 16.97
CA LEU A 256 -16.83 -37.67 16.73
C LEU A 256 -17.26 -39.12 16.43
N GLU A 257 -18.23 -39.66 17.16
CA GLU A 257 -18.69 -41.03 16.92
C GLU A 257 -19.39 -41.19 15.55
N ILE A 258 -20.22 -40.23 15.14
CA ILE A 258 -20.92 -40.22 13.84
C ILE A 258 -19.89 -40.23 12.69
N PHE A 259 -18.99 -39.23 12.68
CA PHE A 259 -18.16 -38.95 11.52
C PHE A 259 -16.87 -39.77 11.45
N LEU A 260 -16.32 -40.24 12.57
CA LEU A 260 -15.01 -40.91 12.61
C LEU A 260 -15.06 -42.40 12.91
N SER A 261 -16.16 -42.91 13.51
CA SER A 261 -16.24 -44.34 13.89
C SER A 261 -16.69 -45.28 12.75
N SER A 262 -17.21 -44.75 11.64
CA SER A 262 -17.74 -45.56 10.53
C SER A 262 -17.57 -44.92 9.15
N THR A 263 -17.70 -45.74 8.11
CA THR A 263 -17.76 -45.30 6.69
C THR A 263 -19.14 -44.78 6.26
N ASN A 264 -20.15 -44.83 7.12
CA ASN A 264 -21.51 -44.35 6.83
C ASN A 264 -22.04 -43.51 8.01
N PRO A 265 -21.69 -42.21 8.08
CA PRO A 265 -22.06 -41.35 9.21
C PRO A 265 -23.58 -41.23 9.38
N VAL A 266 -24.34 -41.21 8.28
CA VAL A 266 -25.81 -41.14 8.32
C VAL A 266 -26.41 -42.39 8.95
N GLY A 267 -25.89 -43.57 8.62
CA GLY A 267 -26.32 -44.84 9.24
C GLY A 267 -26.06 -44.85 10.75
N LYS A 268 -24.85 -44.44 11.16
CA LYS A 268 -24.44 -44.36 12.56
C LYS A 268 -25.19 -43.29 13.35
N LEU A 269 -25.52 -42.15 12.74
CA LEU A 269 -26.39 -41.13 13.34
C LEU A 269 -27.77 -41.72 13.65
N PHE A 270 -28.33 -42.54 12.76
CA PHE A 270 -29.59 -43.24 13.04
C PHE A 270 -29.44 -44.32 14.11
N ASP A 271 -28.36 -45.12 14.10
CA ASP A 271 -28.12 -46.14 15.12
C ASP A 271 -27.95 -45.53 16.52
N ILE A 272 -27.26 -44.38 16.63
CA ILE A 272 -27.11 -43.64 17.88
C ILE A 272 -28.42 -42.95 18.27
N ALA A 273 -29.19 -42.42 17.31
CA ALA A 273 -30.51 -41.83 17.60
C ALA A 273 -31.52 -42.87 18.11
N GLU A 274 -31.49 -44.08 17.55
CA GLU A 274 -32.30 -45.22 17.97
C GLU A 274 -31.85 -45.72 19.35
N ALA A 275 -30.55 -45.88 19.58
CA ALA A 275 -30.00 -46.34 20.87
C ALA A 275 -30.15 -45.32 22.02
N ARG A 276 -30.13 -44.00 21.74
CA ARG A 276 -30.06 -42.94 22.76
C ARG A 276 -31.36 -42.15 22.94
N PHE A 277 -32.21 -42.08 21.91
CA PHE A 277 -33.50 -41.39 21.95
C PHE A 277 -34.69 -42.31 21.62
N GLY A 278 -34.47 -43.59 21.30
CA GLY A 278 -35.54 -44.55 20.96
C GLY A 278 -36.20 -44.31 19.60
N LEU A 279 -35.63 -43.46 18.75
CA LEU A 279 -36.22 -43.05 17.48
C LEU A 279 -35.76 -43.96 16.32
N SER A 280 -36.63 -44.88 15.88
CA SER A 280 -36.37 -45.83 14.79
C SER A 280 -36.45 -45.20 13.38
N LEU A 281 -35.60 -44.19 13.13
CA LEU A 281 -35.56 -43.40 11.89
C LEU A 281 -35.27 -44.23 10.64
N ARG A 282 -34.61 -45.39 10.78
CA ARG A 282 -34.25 -46.32 9.69
C ARG A 282 -35.47 -46.89 8.95
N SER A 283 -36.61 -47.01 9.62
CA SER A 283 -37.85 -47.59 9.08
C SER A 283 -38.78 -46.57 8.40
N SER A 284 -38.64 -45.29 8.72
CA SER A 284 -39.57 -44.24 8.31
C SER A 284 -39.56 -43.98 6.80
N TRP A 285 -40.75 -43.78 6.25
CA TRP A 285 -40.98 -43.38 4.85
C TRP A 285 -40.22 -42.10 4.47
N THR A 286 -40.06 -41.16 5.40
CA THR A 286 -39.36 -39.89 5.17
C THR A 286 -37.90 -40.08 4.75
N ILE A 287 -37.17 -41.04 5.32
CA ILE A 287 -35.76 -41.30 4.95
C ILE A 287 -35.66 -41.84 3.51
N ARG A 288 -36.61 -42.69 3.09
CA ARG A 288 -36.67 -43.18 1.69
C ARG A 288 -37.01 -42.05 0.72
N PHE A 289 -37.92 -41.16 1.12
CA PHE A 289 -38.25 -39.96 0.35
C PHE A 289 -37.02 -39.05 0.21
N PHE A 290 -36.36 -38.66 1.31
CA PHE A 290 -35.14 -37.84 1.23
C PHE A 290 -34.05 -38.49 0.38
N ARG A 291 -33.74 -39.78 0.57
CA ARG A 291 -32.70 -40.45 -0.25
C ARG A 291 -33.05 -40.55 -1.74
N ARG A 292 -34.34 -40.59 -2.09
CA ARG A 292 -34.83 -40.56 -3.48
C ARG A 292 -34.87 -39.15 -4.07
N SER A 293 -35.17 -38.14 -3.24
CA SER A 293 -35.34 -36.74 -3.67
C SER A 293 -34.03 -35.94 -3.66
N VAL A 294 -33.05 -36.28 -2.82
CA VAL A 294 -31.75 -35.60 -2.77
C VAL A 294 -31.01 -35.67 -4.11
N PHE A 295 -31.06 -36.81 -4.82
CA PHE A 295 -30.39 -36.94 -6.12
C PHE A 295 -30.99 -36.00 -7.20
N PRO A 296 -32.31 -36.01 -7.50
CA PRO A 296 -32.89 -35.09 -8.47
C PRO A 296 -32.87 -33.62 -7.99
N ILE A 297 -32.95 -33.34 -6.69
CA ILE A 297 -32.77 -31.96 -6.17
C ILE A 297 -31.33 -31.50 -6.39
N ALA A 298 -30.32 -32.31 -6.05
CA ALA A 298 -28.93 -31.97 -6.28
C ALA A 298 -28.63 -31.80 -7.78
N ALA A 299 -29.11 -32.71 -8.64
CA ALA A 299 -28.99 -32.59 -10.08
C ALA A 299 -29.70 -31.33 -10.63
N GLY A 300 -30.88 -30.99 -10.10
CA GLY A 300 -31.60 -29.76 -10.42
C GLY A 300 -30.85 -28.51 -10.02
N CYS A 301 -30.34 -28.43 -8.79
CA CYS A 301 -29.50 -27.32 -8.32
C CYS A 301 -28.21 -27.19 -9.15
N LEU A 302 -27.55 -28.30 -9.48
CA LEU A 302 -26.33 -28.31 -10.29
C LEU A 302 -26.64 -27.85 -11.73
N LEU A 303 -27.79 -28.25 -12.29
CA LEU A 303 -28.29 -27.76 -13.57
C LEU A 303 -28.64 -26.26 -13.54
N VAL A 304 -29.21 -25.74 -12.45
CA VAL A 304 -29.47 -24.30 -12.27
C VAL A 304 -28.17 -23.50 -12.17
N VAL A 305 -27.18 -23.98 -11.41
CA VAL A 305 -25.84 -23.37 -11.35
C VAL A 305 -25.14 -23.43 -12.70
N TRP A 306 -25.26 -24.54 -13.44
CA TRP A 306 -24.71 -24.68 -14.78
C TRP A 306 -25.37 -23.72 -15.78
N LEU A 307 -26.69 -23.58 -15.73
CA LEU A 307 -27.43 -22.60 -16.52
C LEU A 307 -27.14 -21.15 -16.12
N SER A 308 -26.80 -20.86 -14.86
CA SER A 308 -26.42 -19.48 -14.48
C SER A 308 -25.12 -19.04 -15.19
N THR A 309 -24.25 -19.97 -15.59
CA THR A 309 -23.05 -19.68 -16.42
C THR A 309 -23.38 -19.18 -17.83
N CYS A 310 -24.65 -19.19 -18.25
CA CYS A 310 -25.09 -18.58 -19.51
C CYS A 310 -25.10 -17.05 -19.44
N PHE A 311 -25.30 -16.46 -18.26
CA PHE A 311 -25.41 -15.01 -18.11
C PHE A 311 -24.04 -14.40 -17.78
N VAL A 312 -23.61 -13.43 -18.59
CA VAL A 312 -22.36 -12.69 -18.39
C VAL A 312 -22.64 -11.19 -18.57
N VAL A 313 -22.25 -10.40 -17.59
CA VAL A 313 -22.24 -8.94 -17.69
C VAL A 313 -20.85 -8.50 -18.16
N ILE A 314 -20.82 -7.56 -19.11
CA ILE A 314 -19.62 -6.86 -19.59
C ILE A 314 -19.70 -5.42 -19.07
N GLU A 315 -18.64 -4.95 -18.42
CA GLU A 315 -18.57 -3.63 -17.81
C GLU A 315 -18.41 -2.50 -18.85
N PRO A 316 -18.77 -1.24 -18.54
CA PRO A 316 -18.70 -0.10 -19.47
C PRO A 316 -17.34 0.14 -20.14
N GLN A 317 -16.25 -0.22 -19.46
CA GLN A 317 -14.87 -0.05 -19.95
C GLN A 317 -14.29 -1.33 -20.60
N GLN A 318 -15.09 -2.39 -20.73
CA GLN A 318 -14.68 -3.68 -21.29
C GLN A 318 -15.40 -3.98 -22.61
N ALA A 319 -14.74 -4.73 -23.48
CA ALA A 319 -15.34 -5.34 -24.66
C ALA A 319 -15.21 -6.86 -24.59
N GLY A 320 -16.23 -7.57 -25.08
CA GLY A 320 -16.27 -9.04 -25.06
C GLY A 320 -16.00 -9.67 -26.42
N LEU A 321 -15.23 -10.77 -26.42
CA LEU A 321 -15.12 -11.71 -27.52
C LEU A 321 -15.86 -13.00 -27.17
N GLU A 322 -16.87 -13.38 -27.96
CA GLU A 322 -17.57 -14.67 -27.78
C GLU A 322 -16.85 -15.79 -28.55
N GLU A 323 -16.45 -16.84 -27.83
CA GLU A 323 -15.92 -18.08 -28.38
C GLU A 323 -16.97 -19.19 -28.24
N ARG A 324 -17.40 -19.78 -29.36
CA ARG A 324 -18.31 -20.95 -29.39
C ARG A 324 -17.53 -22.17 -29.83
N PHE A 325 -17.43 -23.19 -28.98
CA PHE A 325 -16.59 -24.38 -29.21
C PHE A 325 -15.14 -24.03 -29.61
N GLY A 326 -14.57 -22.98 -29.01
CA GLY A 326 -13.23 -22.47 -29.34
C GLY A 326 -13.11 -21.72 -30.68
N ARG A 327 -14.21 -21.51 -31.42
CA ARG A 327 -14.24 -20.63 -32.60
C ARG A 327 -14.69 -19.22 -32.19
N PRO A 328 -13.88 -18.18 -32.39
CA PRO A 328 -14.29 -16.81 -32.11
C PRO A 328 -15.39 -16.38 -33.08
N GLN A 329 -16.39 -15.66 -32.58
CA GLN A 329 -17.40 -15.00 -33.40
C GLN A 329 -16.87 -13.64 -33.89
N PRO A 330 -17.16 -13.21 -35.13
CA PRO A 330 -16.65 -11.97 -35.71
C PRO A 330 -17.43 -10.73 -35.24
N VAL A 331 -17.73 -10.65 -33.93
CA VAL A 331 -18.56 -9.61 -33.32
C VAL A 331 -17.93 -9.14 -32.01
N ARG A 332 -17.70 -7.83 -31.89
CA ARG A 332 -17.31 -7.16 -30.63
C ARG A 332 -18.56 -6.99 -29.78
N LEU A 333 -18.63 -7.66 -28.63
CA LEU A 333 -19.72 -7.46 -27.67
C LEU A 333 -19.52 -6.12 -26.94
N GLN A 334 -20.53 -5.25 -27.04
CA GLN A 334 -20.61 -3.98 -26.30
C GLN A 334 -20.89 -4.21 -24.80
N PRO A 335 -20.63 -3.23 -23.92
CA PRO A 335 -21.02 -3.30 -22.51
C PRO A 335 -22.51 -3.62 -22.32
N GLY A 336 -22.82 -4.43 -21.31
CA GLY A 336 -24.19 -4.87 -21.02
C GLY A 336 -24.31 -6.33 -20.61
N LEU A 337 -25.56 -6.80 -20.46
CA LEU A 337 -25.88 -8.19 -20.16
C LEU A 337 -25.94 -9.01 -21.46
N HIS A 338 -25.11 -10.04 -21.56
CA HIS A 338 -25.07 -10.98 -22.68
C HIS A 338 -25.38 -12.41 -22.24
N THR A 339 -26.03 -13.15 -23.14
CA THR A 339 -26.29 -14.57 -22.98
C THR A 339 -25.35 -15.38 -23.87
N LYS A 340 -24.52 -16.23 -23.26
CA LYS A 340 -23.69 -17.22 -23.96
C LYS A 340 -24.21 -18.63 -23.73
N LEU A 341 -23.70 -19.59 -24.51
CA LEU A 341 -23.88 -21.01 -24.21
C LEU A 341 -23.25 -21.35 -22.83
N PRO A 342 -23.82 -22.30 -22.08
CA PRO A 342 -23.24 -22.73 -20.80
C PRO A 342 -21.84 -23.32 -21.02
N TRP A 343 -20.98 -23.20 -20.01
CA TRP A 343 -19.63 -23.77 -20.08
C TRP A 343 -19.73 -25.31 -20.21
N PRO A 344 -18.96 -25.98 -21.10
CA PRO A 344 -17.80 -25.50 -21.85
C PRO A 344 -18.09 -25.03 -23.29
N PHE A 345 -19.35 -24.97 -23.72
CA PHE A 345 -19.70 -24.72 -25.13
C PHE A 345 -19.54 -23.26 -25.56
N GLY A 346 -19.68 -22.32 -24.62
CA GLY A 346 -19.48 -20.89 -24.85
C GLY A 346 -18.62 -20.25 -23.76
N VAL A 347 -17.65 -19.43 -24.19
CA VAL A 347 -16.80 -18.60 -23.32
C VAL A 347 -16.85 -17.17 -23.85
N ILE A 348 -16.92 -16.17 -22.95
CA ILE A 348 -16.73 -14.77 -23.31
C ILE A 348 -15.43 -14.31 -22.64
N ARG A 349 -14.44 -13.94 -23.45
CA ARG A 349 -13.23 -13.25 -22.97
C ARG A 349 -13.50 -11.76 -22.89
N ARG A 350 -13.01 -11.10 -21.85
CA ARG A 350 -13.19 -9.65 -21.62
C ARG A 350 -11.85 -8.96 -21.74
N TYR A 351 -11.81 -7.82 -22.42
CA TYR A 351 -10.61 -7.02 -22.62
C TYR A 351 -10.91 -5.55 -22.29
N PRO A 352 -9.95 -4.79 -21.72
CA PRO A 352 -10.15 -3.41 -21.21
C PRO A 352 -10.17 -2.35 -22.34
N ALA A 353 -11.03 -2.54 -23.35
CA ALA A 353 -11.02 -1.73 -24.57
C ALA A 353 -11.59 -0.30 -24.44
N GLY A 354 -12.04 0.10 -23.26
CA GLY A 354 -12.52 1.46 -22.97
C GLY A 354 -11.56 2.29 -22.11
N ILE A 355 -10.36 1.78 -21.84
CA ILE A 355 -9.35 2.44 -20.99
C ILE A 355 -8.14 2.81 -21.86
N VAL A 356 -7.61 4.02 -21.67
CA VAL A 356 -6.32 4.40 -22.25
C VAL A 356 -5.22 3.81 -21.38
N GLN A 357 -4.38 2.97 -21.98
CA GLN A 357 -3.20 2.38 -21.37
C GLN A 357 -1.96 3.22 -21.72
N THR A 358 -0.97 3.19 -20.82
CA THR A 358 0.30 3.89 -20.97
C THR A 358 1.45 2.89 -21.05
N MET A 359 2.31 3.06 -22.04
CA MET A 359 3.53 2.29 -22.22
C MET A 359 4.72 3.22 -22.08
N GLN A 360 5.58 2.96 -21.11
CA GLN A 360 6.82 3.70 -20.91
C GLN A 360 7.91 3.11 -21.80
N ILE A 361 8.72 3.99 -22.39
CA ILE A 361 9.80 3.62 -23.30
C ILE A 361 11.04 4.40 -22.91
N GLY A 362 12.18 3.73 -22.91
CA GLY A 362 13.47 4.36 -22.63
C GLY A 362 13.87 4.35 -21.16
N PHE A 363 12.99 3.92 -20.24
CA PHE A 363 13.33 3.75 -18.82
C PHE A 363 12.58 2.57 -18.18
N GLU A 364 13.26 1.84 -17.30
CA GLU A 364 12.68 0.84 -16.41
C GLU A 364 12.80 1.33 -14.96
N GLU A 365 11.65 1.53 -14.31
CA GLU A 365 11.60 1.97 -12.91
C GLU A 365 11.85 0.76 -11.99
N LYS A 366 12.86 0.83 -11.12
CA LYS A 366 13.22 -0.30 -10.25
C LYS A 366 12.12 -0.52 -9.21
N GLU A 367 11.49 -1.69 -9.24
CA GLU A 367 10.39 -2.12 -8.34
C GLU A 367 10.66 -1.85 -6.84
N ALA A 368 11.93 -1.76 -6.44
CA ALA A 368 12.35 -1.50 -5.06
C ALA A 368 12.04 -0.09 -4.52
N GLU A 369 11.83 0.93 -5.37
CA GLU A 369 11.49 2.30 -4.92
C GLU A 369 10.00 2.67 -5.03
N ALA A 370 9.18 1.86 -5.72
CA ALA A 370 7.76 2.13 -5.97
C ALA A 370 6.85 2.16 -4.72
N VAL A 371 7.40 1.89 -3.52
CA VAL A 371 6.65 1.87 -2.25
C VAL A 371 6.73 3.21 -1.50
N VAL A 372 7.62 4.14 -1.89
CA VAL A 372 7.76 5.44 -1.20
C VAL A 372 8.07 6.58 -2.18
N SER A 373 7.04 7.34 -2.58
CA SER A 373 7.02 8.82 -2.78
C SER A 373 5.87 9.25 -3.70
N GLU A 374 4.66 9.41 -3.16
CA GLU A 374 3.47 9.83 -3.94
C GLU A 374 3.39 11.37 -4.17
N ASP A 375 4.35 12.16 -3.67
CA ASP A 375 4.20 13.62 -3.53
C ASP A 375 5.49 14.44 -3.77
N SER A 376 6.14 14.27 -4.93
CA SER A 376 7.18 15.21 -5.39
C SER A 376 7.37 15.20 -6.90
N GLY A 377 7.10 16.35 -7.54
CA GLY A 377 7.52 16.59 -8.92
C GLY A 377 9.04 16.63 -9.01
N ARG A 378 9.66 15.50 -9.36
CA ARG A 378 11.11 15.37 -9.50
C ARG A 378 11.56 16.19 -10.72
N THR A 379 12.22 17.32 -10.50
CA THR A 379 13.01 17.99 -11.55
C THR A 379 14.19 17.09 -11.88
N LEU A 380 14.12 16.38 -13.00
CA LEU A 380 15.12 15.41 -13.43
C LEU A 380 16.34 16.15 -14.00
N LEU A 381 17.48 16.06 -13.31
CA LEU A 381 18.71 16.77 -13.67
C LEU A 381 19.58 15.92 -14.62
N TRP A 382 20.01 16.46 -15.76
CA TRP A 382 20.82 15.69 -16.74
C TRP A 382 22.12 15.07 -16.19
N THR A 383 22.59 15.51 -15.02
CA THR A 383 23.82 15.03 -14.35
C THR A 383 23.58 13.90 -13.34
N GLN A 384 22.35 13.41 -13.16
CA GLN A 384 22.05 12.26 -12.31
C GLN A 384 21.36 11.15 -13.12
N PRO A 385 21.65 9.85 -12.86
CA PRO A 385 20.92 8.75 -13.48
C PRO A 385 19.53 8.64 -12.85
N HIS A 386 18.47 8.63 -13.66
CA HIS A 386 17.10 8.55 -13.16
C HIS A 386 16.48 7.17 -13.33
N ALA A 387 16.94 6.41 -14.33
CA ALA A 387 16.56 5.02 -14.52
C ALA A 387 17.64 4.24 -15.31
N GLN A 388 17.32 3.02 -15.74
CA GLN A 388 18.11 2.31 -16.75
C GLN A 388 17.72 2.84 -18.14
N GLU A 389 18.45 3.85 -18.59
CA GLU A 389 18.09 4.68 -19.75
C GLU A 389 18.63 4.14 -21.08
N PHE A 390 17.79 4.07 -22.11
CA PHE A 390 18.21 3.65 -23.46
C PHE A 390 18.80 4.83 -24.25
N SER A 391 20.11 4.76 -24.51
CA SER A 391 20.81 5.72 -25.38
C SER A 391 20.60 5.39 -26.86
N LEU A 392 20.04 6.35 -27.60
CA LEU A 392 19.85 6.30 -29.05
C LEU A 392 20.92 7.15 -29.76
N VAL A 393 21.29 6.73 -30.98
CA VAL A 393 22.21 7.46 -31.86
C VAL A 393 21.41 8.50 -32.65
N LEU A 394 21.94 9.72 -32.76
CA LEU A 394 21.37 10.79 -33.58
C LEU A 394 21.82 10.71 -35.05
N GLY A 395 21.13 11.44 -35.93
CA GLY A 395 21.46 11.52 -37.36
C GLY A 395 22.80 12.16 -37.69
N SER A 396 23.48 12.77 -36.71
CA SER A 396 24.88 13.20 -36.80
C SER A 396 25.87 12.03 -36.79
N GLU A 397 25.44 10.81 -36.41
CA GLU A 397 26.24 9.59 -36.17
C GLU A 397 27.37 9.76 -35.12
N THR A 398 27.50 10.94 -34.51
CA THR A 398 28.53 11.31 -33.52
C THR A 398 27.97 11.66 -32.13
N GLU A 399 26.67 11.93 -32.03
CA GLU A 399 26.00 12.27 -30.77
C GLU A 399 25.08 11.12 -30.30
N LEU A 400 25.03 10.95 -28.97
CA LEU A 400 24.16 10.00 -28.27
C LEU A 400 23.16 10.77 -27.41
N VAL A 401 21.94 10.25 -27.27
CA VAL A 401 20.86 10.86 -26.49
C VAL A 401 20.02 9.78 -25.80
N ALA A 402 19.80 9.94 -24.49
CA ALA A 402 18.76 9.23 -23.77
C ALA A 402 17.40 9.89 -24.05
N VAL A 403 16.43 9.09 -24.50
CA VAL A 403 15.06 9.56 -24.82
C VAL A 403 14.06 8.74 -24.03
N ASN A 404 13.29 9.41 -23.16
CA ASN A 404 12.21 8.79 -22.41
C ASN A 404 10.88 9.23 -22.99
N ALA A 405 10.00 8.30 -23.31
CA ALA A 405 8.69 8.57 -23.91
C ALA A 405 7.56 7.74 -23.25
N ILE A 406 6.34 8.24 -23.34
CA ILE A 406 5.11 7.51 -22.99
C ILE A 406 4.26 7.43 -24.25
N VAL A 407 3.91 6.21 -24.66
CA VAL A 407 2.89 5.97 -25.68
C VAL A 407 1.55 5.76 -24.98
N TYR A 408 0.58 6.61 -25.31
CA TYR A 408 -0.81 6.46 -24.92
C TYR A 408 -1.54 5.68 -26.01
N PHE A 409 -2.11 4.54 -25.65
CA PHE A 409 -2.79 3.65 -26.60
C PHE A 409 -4.08 3.09 -26.01
N LYS A 410 -4.96 2.59 -26.86
CA LYS A 410 -6.16 1.82 -26.47
C LYS A 410 -6.37 0.67 -27.42
N ILE A 411 -7.12 -0.35 -27.01
CA ILE A 411 -7.57 -1.40 -27.92
C ILE A 411 -8.56 -0.77 -28.92
N ALA A 412 -8.38 -1.07 -30.20
CA ALA A 412 -9.11 -0.44 -31.28
C ALA A 412 -10.64 -0.63 -31.15
N GLU A 413 -11.38 0.47 -31.33
CA GLU A 413 -12.85 0.44 -31.17
C GLU A 413 -13.56 -0.29 -32.33
N ASN A 414 -12.93 -0.30 -33.50
CA ASN A 414 -13.42 -0.99 -34.69
C ASN A 414 -13.43 -2.51 -34.46
N THR A 415 -14.54 -3.17 -34.82
CA THR A 415 -14.70 -4.64 -34.65
C THR A 415 -13.52 -5.44 -35.23
N LYS A 416 -12.97 -4.99 -36.37
CA LYS A 416 -11.79 -5.62 -36.99
C LYS A 416 -10.54 -5.50 -36.10
N GLY A 417 -10.20 -4.28 -35.66
CA GLY A 417 -9.02 -4.05 -34.82
C GLY A 417 -9.10 -4.77 -33.47
N PHE A 418 -10.29 -4.79 -32.84
CA PHE A 418 -10.53 -5.58 -31.63
C PHE A 418 -10.27 -7.09 -31.83
N LEU A 419 -10.68 -7.64 -32.99
CA LEU A 419 -10.42 -9.04 -33.33
C LEU A 419 -8.94 -9.28 -33.65
N ASP A 420 -8.28 -8.36 -34.34
CA ASP A 420 -6.84 -8.42 -34.63
C ASP A 420 -6.04 -8.46 -33.30
N TYR A 421 -6.34 -7.58 -32.33
CA TYR A 421 -5.75 -7.60 -30.98
C TYR A 421 -5.93 -8.93 -30.25
N ALA A 422 -7.14 -9.50 -30.29
CA ALA A 422 -7.49 -10.68 -29.51
C ALA A 422 -7.08 -12.03 -30.13
N LEU A 423 -6.79 -12.06 -31.44
CA LEU A 423 -6.60 -13.31 -32.20
C LEU A 423 -5.31 -13.37 -33.04
N TYR A 424 -4.73 -12.24 -33.45
CA TYR A 424 -3.60 -12.24 -34.38
C TYR A 424 -2.24 -12.27 -33.67
N SER A 425 -2.07 -11.46 -32.61
CA SER A 425 -0.87 -11.44 -31.78
C SER A 425 -1.11 -12.09 -30.42
N ALA A 426 -0.12 -12.80 -29.90
CA ALA A 426 -0.17 -13.35 -28.54
C ALA A 426 0.02 -12.25 -27.47
N ASN A 427 0.89 -11.26 -27.75
CA ASN A 427 1.23 -10.14 -26.88
C ASN A 427 1.35 -8.86 -27.73
N PRO A 428 0.23 -8.25 -28.18
CA PRO A 428 0.24 -7.06 -29.03
C PRO A 428 0.89 -5.84 -28.35
N GLU A 429 0.81 -5.73 -27.03
CA GLU A 429 1.45 -4.64 -26.26
C GLU A 429 2.98 -4.70 -26.37
N VAL A 430 3.61 -5.83 -26.08
CA VAL A 430 5.08 -6.03 -26.23
C VAL A 430 5.53 -5.83 -27.70
N ALA A 431 4.68 -6.19 -28.66
CA ALA A 431 4.95 -5.92 -30.07
C ALA A 431 4.96 -4.41 -30.38
N LEU A 432 3.96 -3.65 -29.88
CA LEU A 432 3.91 -2.20 -30.01
C LEU A 432 5.11 -1.52 -29.33
N GLU A 433 5.54 -2.01 -28.17
CA GLU A 433 6.75 -1.53 -27.47
C GLU A 433 8.00 -1.67 -28.35
N SER A 434 8.22 -2.85 -28.92
CA SER A 434 9.36 -3.12 -29.80
C SER A 434 9.34 -2.26 -31.09
N LEU A 435 8.14 -2.00 -31.63
CA LEU A 435 7.96 -1.09 -32.76
C LEU A 435 8.22 0.36 -32.35
N ALA A 436 7.85 0.77 -31.15
CA ALA A 436 8.08 2.12 -30.65
C ALA A 436 9.57 2.41 -30.43
N TYR A 437 10.33 1.47 -29.86
CA TYR A 437 11.80 1.54 -29.84
C TYR A 437 12.39 1.68 -31.25
N ARG A 438 11.88 0.91 -32.22
CA ARG A 438 12.33 0.98 -33.62
C ARG A 438 12.00 2.32 -34.29
N VAL A 439 10.78 2.84 -34.11
CA VAL A 439 10.34 4.12 -34.69
C VAL A 439 11.13 5.28 -34.11
N LEU A 440 11.34 5.30 -32.78
CA LEU A 440 12.17 6.29 -32.10
C LEU A 440 13.61 6.24 -32.63
N MET A 441 14.24 5.07 -32.69
CA MET A 441 15.59 4.91 -33.25
C MET A 441 15.67 5.36 -34.72
N GLU A 442 14.64 5.09 -35.53
CA GLU A 442 14.59 5.53 -36.92
C GLU A 442 14.46 7.06 -37.03
N GLN A 443 13.68 7.72 -36.16
CA GLN A 443 13.49 9.17 -36.21
C GLN A 443 14.70 9.91 -35.61
N THR A 444 15.29 9.42 -34.50
CA THR A 444 16.52 10.03 -33.95
C THR A 444 17.66 9.99 -34.96
N ARG A 445 17.73 8.94 -35.79
CA ARG A 445 18.74 8.81 -36.86
C ARG A 445 18.59 9.81 -38.02
N VAL A 446 17.56 10.66 -38.04
CA VAL A 446 17.40 11.74 -39.03
C VAL A 446 17.41 13.13 -38.36
N ALA A 447 17.21 13.20 -37.05
CA ALA A 447 17.21 14.45 -36.27
C ALA A 447 18.57 14.77 -35.64
N THR A 448 18.80 16.05 -35.31
CA THR A 448 19.93 16.51 -34.47
C THR A 448 19.46 16.84 -33.05
N LEU A 449 20.39 16.92 -32.08
CA LEU A 449 20.01 17.25 -30.69
C LEU A 449 19.33 18.63 -30.60
N ALA A 450 19.81 19.61 -31.37
CA ALA A 450 19.28 20.97 -31.36
C ALA A 450 17.83 21.05 -31.89
N ASP A 451 17.47 20.19 -32.85
CA ASP A 451 16.10 20.12 -33.37
C ASP A 451 15.15 19.54 -32.30
N LEU A 452 15.58 18.45 -31.65
CA LEU A 452 14.82 17.73 -30.62
C LEU A 452 14.65 18.52 -29.32
N LEU A 453 15.65 19.32 -28.93
CA LEU A 453 15.60 20.19 -27.73
C LEU A 453 14.84 21.51 -27.96
N SER A 454 14.55 21.89 -29.22
CA SER A 454 13.92 23.16 -29.55
C SER A 454 12.44 22.99 -29.95
N ARG A 455 12.02 23.54 -31.10
CA ARG A 455 10.62 23.48 -31.55
C ARG A 455 10.25 22.16 -32.22
N GLY A 456 11.22 21.28 -32.46
CA GLY A 456 10.99 19.98 -33.08
C GLY A 456 10.36 18.94 -32.15
N ARG A 457 10.29 19.17 -30.83
CA ARG A 457 9.78 18.18 -29.86
C ARG A 457 8.35 17.71 -30.17
N ASP A 458 7.42 18.64 -30.34
CA ASP A 458 6.00 18.31 -30.57
C ASP A 458 5.79 17.72 -31.97
N GLN A 459 6.53 18.21 -32.96
CA GLN A 459 6.50 17.67 -34.33
C GLN A 459 7.06 16.24 -34.39
N PHE A 460 8.19 15.98 -33.72
CA PHE A 460 8.80 14.65 -33.62
C PHE A 460 7.89 13.67 -32.90
N ALA A 461 7.24 14.10 -31.81
CA ALA A 461 6.23 13.32 -31.10
C ALA A 461 5.09 12.89 -32.04
N GLU A 462 4.57 13.82 -32.85
CA GLU A 462 3.52 13.55 -33.83
C GLU A 462 3.99 12.64 -34.97
N GLU A 463 5.19 12.84 -35.52
CA GLU A 463 5.79 11.97 -36.54
C GLU A 463 6.00 10.53 -36.03
N VAL A 464 6.41 10.37 -34.76
CA VAL A 464 6.50 9.07 -34.08
C VAL A 464 5.11 8.46 -33.86
N ARG A 465 4.11 9.25 -33.46
CA ARG A 465 2.72 8.82 -33.27
C ARG A 465 2.10 8.33 -34.58
N GLU A 466 2.30 9.05 -35.68
CA GLU A 466 1.83 8.67 -37.02
C GLU A 466 2.46 7.36 -37.48
N LYS A 467 3.80 7.23 -37.43
CA LYS A 467 4.49 5.98 -37.80
C LYS A 467 4.08 4.80 -36.93
N LEU A 468 3.90 4.99 -35.62
CA LEU A 468 3.42 3.92 -34.75
C LEU A 468 1.98 3.51 -35.05
N SER A 469 1.13 4.47 -35.43
CA SER A 469 -0.24 4.18 -35.90
C SER A 469 -0.21 3.35 -37.19
N GLU A 470 0.64 3.71 -38.16
CA GLU A 470 0.83 2.98 -39.42
C GLU A 470 1.34 1.54 -39.18
N TYR A 471 2.37 1.38 -38.34
CA TYR A 471 2.91 0.06 -38.00
C TYR A 471 1.90 -0.80 -37.23
N SER A 472 1.12 -0.24 -36.29
CA SER A 472 0.07 -0.99 -35.56
C SER A 472 -1.01 -1.55 -36.51
N VAL A 473 -1.41 -0.77 -37.52
CA VAL A 473 -2.35 -1.21 -38.56
C VAL A 473 -1.74 -2.24 -39.49
N THR A 474 -0.47 -2.06 -39.87
CA THR A 474 0.26 -2.94 -40.81
C THR A 474 0.52 -4.32 -40.20
N GLU A 475 1.03 -4.36 -38.98
CA GLU A 475 1.32 -5.59 -38.22
C GLU A 475 0.06 -6.18 -37.54
N ARG A 476 -1.10 -5.52 -37.69
CA ARG A 476 -2.41 -5.94 -37.15
C ARG A 476 -2.37 -6.20 -35.64
N LEU A 477 -1.81 -5.25 -34.89
CA LEU A 477 -1.79 -5.32 -33.43
C LEU A 477 -3.15 -4.99 -32.80
N GLY A 478 -4.03 -4.32 -33.54
CA GLY A 478 -5.36 -3.94 -33.05
C GLY A 478 -5.35 -2.87 -31.95
N LEU A 479 -4.27 -2.08 -31.89
CA LEU A 479 -4.06 -1.00 -30.94
C LEU A 479 -4.16 0.36 -31.65
N ASP A 480 -5.07 1.22 -31.19
CA ASP A 480 -5.13 2.61 -31.63
C ASP A 480 -4.15 3.43 -30.78
N VAL A 481 -3.09 3.96 -31.40
CA VAL A 481 -2.15 4.88 -30.76
C VAL A 481 -2.79 6.27 -30.70
N ILE A 482 -3.00 6.78 -29.49
CA ILE A 482 -3.72 8.03 -29.25
C ILE A 482 -2.75 9.21 -29.27
N ASP A 483 -1.63 9.09 -28.57
CA ASP A 483 -0.64 10.15 -28.37
C ASP A 483 0.73 9.56 -27.99
N VAL A 484 1.81 10.32 -28.21
CA VAL A 484 3.17 9.97 -27.78
C VAL A 484 3.81 11.17 -27.09
N ALA A 485 3.87 11.12 -25.76
CA ALA A 485 4.52 12.18 -24.98
C ALA A 485 5.99 11.85 -24.76
N LEU A 486 6.89 12.63 -25.35
CA LEU A 486 8.28 12.68 -24.91
C LEU A 486 8.29 13.26 -23.48
N ILE A 487 8.96 12.61 -22.53
CA ILE A 487 9.18 13.13 -21.17
C ILE A 487 10.50 13.90 -21.13
N ASN A 488 11.61 13.19 -21.35
CA ASN A 488 12.97 13.68 -21.20
C ASN A 488 13.79 13.40 -22.45
N LEU A 489 14.74 14.29 -22.70
CA LEU A 489 15.70 14.16 -23.78
C LEU A 489 17.00 14.83 -23.33
N HIS A 490 18.08 14.06 -23.20
CA HIS A 490 19.38 14.58 -22.77
C HIS A 490 20.55 13.73 -23.29
N PRO A 491 21.77 14.30 -23.40
CA PRO A 491 22.98 13.51 -23.59
C PRO A 491 23.17 12.49 -22.43
N PRO A 492 23.85 11.35 -22.66
CA PRO A 492 24.21 10.42 -21.59
C PRO A 492 24.88 11.12 -20.41
N VAL A 493 24.56 10.66 -19.20
CA VAL A 493 24.95 11.31 -17.94
C VAL A 493 26.48 11.48 -17.82
N GLU A 494 27.24 10.57 -18.43
CA GLU A 494 28.71 10.57 -18.48
C GLU A 494 29.29 11.77 -19.25
N VAL A 495 28.55 12.34 -20.21
CA VAL A 495 29.00 13.45 -21.07
C VAL A 495 28.19 14.74 -20.89
N ALA A 496 27.12 14.70 -20.10
CA ALA A 496 26.21 15.82 -19.89
C ALA A 496 26.90 17.08 -19.35
N SER A 497 27.93 16.94 -18.49
CA SER A 497 28.72 18.07 -17.99
C SER A 497 29.51 18.77 -19.09
N SER A 498 30.22 18.02 -19.92
CA SER A 498 30.98 18.58 -21.05
C SER A 498 30.07 19.23 -22.10
N TYR A 499 28.86 18.71 -22.31
CA TYR A 499 27.87 19.34 -23.18
C TYR A 499 27.38 20.67 -22.61
N LEU A 500 27.12 20.72 -21.29
CA LEU A 500 26.75 21.94 -20.58
C LEU A 500 27.85 23.00 -20.65
N ASP A 501 29.13 22.62 -20.54
CA ASP A 501 30.27 23.53 -20.68
C ASP A 501 30.33 24.19 -22.07
N VAL A 502 30.05 23.43 -23.15
CA VAL A 502 29.99 23.98 -24.52
C VAL A 502 28.82 24.96 -24.67
N ILE A 503 27.65 24.63 -24.11
CA ILE A 503 26.49 25.55 -24.11
C ILE A 503 26.83 26.83 -23.33
N ASN A 504 27.42 26.71 -22.14
CA ASN A 504 27.84 27.85 -21.31
C ASN A 504 28.84 28.74 -22.05
N ALA A 505 29.87 28.17 -22.68
CA ALA A 505 30.84 28.93 -23.48
C ALA A 505 30.19 29.65 -24.68
N GLY A 506 29.19 29.03 -25.31
CA GLY A 506 28.39 29.66 -26.37
C GLY A 506 27.52 30.83 -25.86
N LEU A 507 26.91 30.68 -24.68
CA LEU A 507 26.15 31.74 -24.02
C LEU A 507 27.06 32.90 -23.59
N ASP A 508 28.21 32.62 -23.00
CA ASP A 508 29.21 33.63 -22.59
C ASP A 508 29.78 34.38 -23.80
N SER A 509 30.03 33.70 -24.92
CA SER A 509 30.46 34.32 -26.18
C SER A 509 29.39 35.29 -26.71
N ASN A 510 28.12 34.83 -26.78
CA ASN A 510 27.00 35.67 -27.21
C ASN A 510 26.77 36.85 -26.25
N ARG A 511 26.96 36.66 -24.95
CA ARG A 511 26.92 37.70 -23.92
C ARG A 511 28.00 38.75 -24.17
N ALA A 512 29.26 38.34 -24.30
CA ALA A 512 30.38 39.24 -24.54
C ALA A 512 30.20 40.06 -25.84
N ILE A 513 29.70 39.44 -26.92
CA ILE A 513 29.37 40.14 -28.17
C ILE A 513 28.24 41.16 -27.95
N THR A 514 27.23 40.83 -27.14
CA THR A 514 26.09 41.70 -26.86
C THR A 514 26.48 42.89 -25.97
N GLU A 515 27.28 42.64 -24.93
CA GLU A 515 27.85 43.68 -24.05
C GLU A 515 28.76 44.63 -24.85
N ALA A 516 29.64 44.10 -25.72
CA ALA A 516 30.50 44.91 -26.58
C ALA A 516 29.71 45.76 -27.59
N LYS A 517 28.64 45.21 -28.20
CA LYS A 517 27.73 45.98 -29.06
C LYS A 517 26.99 47.08 -28.30
N GLY A 518 26.55 46.78 -27.07
CA GLY A 518 25.89 47.75 -26.19
C GLY A 518 26.80 48.92 -25.83
N GLU A 519 28.04 48.64 -25.43
CA GLU A 519 29.03 49.67 -25.08
C GLU A 519 29.44 50.50 -26.32
N ALA A 520 29.62 49.88 -27.49
CA ALA A 520 29.88 50.60 -28.73
C ALA A 520 28.71 51.54 -29.13
N ALA A 521 27.46 51.06 -29.03
CA ALA A 521 26.28 51.87 -29.30
C ALA A 521 26.14 53.04 -28.29
N LYS A 522 26.43 52.79 -27.01
CA LYS A 522 26.47 53.81 -25.96
C LYS A 522 27.52 54.89 -26.26
N GLN A 523 28.75 54.52 -26.60
CA GLN A 523 29.82 55.49 -26.92
C GLN A 523 29.49 56.34 -28.15
N ILE A 524 28.86 55.76 -29.18
CA ILE A 524 28.37 56.51 -30.34
C ILE A 524 27.31 57.53 -29.91
N LEU A 525 26.31 57.10 -29.12
CA LEU A 525 25.23 57.98 -28.65
C LEU A 525 25.75 59.11 -27.75
N GLU A 526 26.71 58.83 -26.86
CA GLU A 526 27.36 59.84 -26.01
C GLU A 526 28.15 60.86 -26.85
N ALA A 527 28.90 60.40 -27.86
CA ALA A 527 29.63 61.28 -28.78
C ALA A 527 28.71 62.13 -29.66
N GLU A 528 27.60 61.57 -30.14
CA GLU A 528 26.56 62.31 -30.88
C GLU A 528 25.87 63.34 -29.97
N GLN A 529 25.54 62.96 -28.73
CA GLN A 529 24.94 63.87 -27.75
C GLN A 529 25.89 65.03 -27.41
N GLU A 530 27.18 64.76 -27.21
CA GLU A 530 28.17 65.81 -26.96
C GLU A 530 28.36 66.72 -28.19
N SER A 531 28.49 66.14 -29.38
CA SER A 531 28.64 66.89 -30.64
C SER A 531 27.45 67.82 -30.89
N ASN A 532 26.23 67.28 -30.76
CA ASN A 532 24.99 68.05 -30.88
C ASN A 532 24.84 69.10 -29.78
N GLY A 533 25.25 68.79 -28.54
CA GLY A 533 25.28 69.73 -27.42
C GLY A 533 26.23 70.91 -27.66
N ARG A 534 27.46 70.64 -28.13
CA ARG A 534 28.43 71.67 -28.51
C ARG A 534 27.92 72.53 -29.68
N LEU A 535 27.32 71.91 -30.70
CA LEU A 535 26.72 72.62 -31.84
C LEU A 535 25.54 73.50 -31.41
N ALA A 536 24.68 73.01 -30.51
CA ALA A 536 23.57 73.78 -29.96
C ALA A 536 24.07 74.97 -29.12
N ALA A 537 25.06 74.75 -28.25
CA ALA A 537 25.68 75.82 -27.46
C ALA A 537 26.30 76.91 -28.35
N ALA A 538 27.04 76.53 -29.39
CA ALA A 538 27.62 77.46 -30.36
C ALA A 538 26.54 78.26 -31.13
N LYS A 539 25.43 77.61 -31.52
CA LYS A 539 24.27 78.29 -32.14
C LYS A 539 23.61 79.28 -31.18
N ILE A 540 23.44 78.90 -29.90
CA ILE A 540 22.89 79.78 -28.86
C ILE A 540 23.80 80.99 -28.63
N GLU A 541 25.12 80.80 -28.55
CA GLU A 541 26.07 81.90 -28.38
C GLU A 541 26.08 82.83 -29.60
N ALA A 542 26.10 82.28 -30.82
CA ALA A 542 26.04 83.06 -32.05
C ALA A 542 24.74 83.89 -32.13
N ALA A 543 23.59 83.26 -31.86
CA ALA A 543 22.30 83.95 -31.82
C ALA A 543 22.28 85.04 -30.73
N LYS A 544 22.79 84.75 -29.53
CA LYS A 544 22.91 85.73 -28.44
C LYS A 544 23.79 86.91 -28.84
N ARG A 545 24.93 86.67 -29.48
CA ARG A 545 25.87 87.73 -29.91
C ARG A 545 25.28 88.62 -31.00
N VAL A 546 24.58 88.04 -31.97
CA VAL A 546 23.84 88.79 -33.00
C VAL A 546 22.70 89.60 -32.39
N SER A 547 21.92 89.01 -31.47
CA SER A 547 20.84 89.72 -30.77
C SER A 547 21.34 90.88 -29.91
N LEU A 548 22.45 90.69 -29.18
CA LEU A 548 23.08 91.77 -28.39
C LEU A 548 23.60 92.89 -29.29
N ALA A 549 24.32 92.57 -30.37
CA ALA A 549 24.79 93.59 -31.32
C ALA A 549 23.62 94.34 -32.00
N GLY A 550 22.51 93.64 -32.29
CA GLY A 550 21.28 94.26 -32.79
C GLY A 550 20.61 95.17 -31.75
N GLN A 551 20.59 94.76 -30.47
CA GLN A 551 20.09 95.57 -29.35
C GLN A 551 20.94 96.82 -29.14
N GLU A 552 22.27 96.68 -29.05
CA GLU A 552 23.22 97.79 -28.92
C GLU A 552 23.11 98.77 -30.10
N SER A 553 22.96 98.26 -31.33
CA SER A 553 22.75 99.10 -32.52
C SER A 553 21.42 99.84 -32.49
N ALA A 554 20.33 99.21 -32.04
CA ALA A 554 19.03 99.85 -31.92
C ALA A 554 19.02 100.91 -30.81
N GLU A 555 19.67 100.62 -29.69
CA GLU A 555 19.87 101.56 -28.58
C GLU A 555 20.69 102.78 -29.03
N PHE A 556 21.80 102.57 -29.74
CA PHE A 556 22.62 103.65 -30.30
C PHE A 556 21.84 104.55 -31.29
N ILE A 557 21.01 103.95 -32.16
CA ILE A 557 20.15 104.71 -33.08
C ILE A 557 19.11 105.53 -32.31
N ALA A 558 18.40 104.93 -31.36
CA ALA A 558 17.41 105.61 -30.54
C ALA A 558 18.01 106.76 -29.69
N VAL A 559 19.22 106.56 -29.16
CA VAL A 559 20.02 107.61 -28.50
C VAL A 559 20.36 108.74 -29.48
N GLY A 560 20.77 108.42 -30.71
CA GLY A 560 21.05 109.40 -31.76
C GLY A 560 19.82 110.21 -32.19
N GLU A 561 18.65 109.57 -32.33
CA GLU A 561 17.38 110.22 -32.63
C GLU A 561 16.95 111.16 -31.48
N ALA A 562 17.02 110.69 -30.22
CA ALA A 562 16.73 111.51 -29.06
C ALA A 562 17.67 112.71 -28.91
N PHE A 563 18.96 112.53 -29.20
CA PHE A 563 19.96 113.60 -29.19
C PHE A 563 19.72 114.62 -30.31
N THR A 564 19.44 114.17 -31.54
CA THR A 564 19.23 115.07 -32.69
C THR A 564 17.93 115.87 -32.60
N ALA A 565 16.89 115.31 -31.98
CA ALA A 565 15.64 116.03 -31.74
C ALA A 565 15.83 117.24 -30.80
N THR A 566 16.63 117.10 -29.73
CA THR A 566 16.83 118.17 -28.74
C THR A 566 18.20 118.09 -28.04
N PRO A 567 19.29 118.58 -28.67
CA PRO A 567 20.65 118.35 -28.19
C PRO A 567 20.96 118.90 -26.79
N ASP A 568 20.47 120.10 -26.47
CA ASP A 568 20.87 120.80 -25.24
C ASP A 568 20.20 120.21 -24.00
N THR A 569 18.91 119.87 -24.08
CA THR A 569 18.21 119.17 -23.00
C THR A 569 18.70 117.74 -22.83
N TYR A 570 19.09 117.06 -23.91
CA TYR A 570 19.65 115.71 -23.83
C TYR A 570 21.02 115.72 -23.14
N ARG A 571 21.91 116.66 -23.50
CA ARG A 571 23.20 116.86 -22.82
C ARG A 571 23.02 117.17 -21.34
N LEU A 572 22.09 118.07 -21.00
CA LEU A 572 21.78 118.42 -19.61
C LEU A 572 21.26 117.21 -18.83
N ARG A 573 20.38 116.40 -19.43
CA ARG A 573 19.93 115.13 -18.84
C ARG A 573 21.09 114.18 -18.58
N ILE A 574 21.92 113.88 -19.59
CA ILE A 574 23.05 112.95 -19.43
C ILE A 574 24.06 113.47 -18.40
N TRP A 575 24.26 114.79 -18.32
CA TRP A 575 25.08 115.42 -17.28
C TRP A 575 24.50 115.18 -15.88
N PHE A 576 23.19 115.39 -15.68
CA PHE A 576 22.52 115.07 -14.43
C PHE A 576 22.51 113.56 -14.11
N GLU A 577 22.30 112.69 -15.09
CA GLU A 577 22.25 111.23 -14.93
C GLU A 577 23.65 110.66 -14.58
N ALA A 578 24.71 111.21 -15.18
CA ALA A 578 26.10 110.92 -14.82
C ALA A 578 26.46 111.48 -13.43
N ILE A 579 25.99 112.67 -13.08
CA ILE A 579 26.14 113.25 -11.74
C ILE A 579 25.42 112.39 -10.70
N GLU A 580 24.19 111.95 -10.97
CA GLU A 580 23.41 111.07 -10.10
C GLU A 580 24.15 109.74 -9.87
N GLN A 581 24.62 109.07 -10.93
CA GLN A 581 25.40 107.84 -10.81
C GLN A 581 26.73 108.02 -10.05
N VAL A 582 27.45 109.12 -10.29
CA VAL A 582 28.75 109.38 -9.64
C VAL A 582 28.57 109.81 -8.18
N LEU A 583 27.54 110.60 -7.86
CA LEU A 583 27.23 111.05 -6.51
C LEU A 583 26.44 110.03 -5.68
N PHE A 584 25.87 108.98 -6.28
CA PHE A 584 25.13 107.94 -5.58
C PHE A 584 25.98 107.36 -4.43
N GLY A 585 25.56 107.64 -3.18
CA GLY A 585 26.26 107.22 -1.96
C GLY A 585 27.45 108.09 -1.53
N ARG A 586 27.73 109.22 -2.19
CA ARG A 586 28.76 110.20 -1.76
C ARG A 586 28.16 111.29 -0.87
N ARG A 587 29.02 111.99 -0.11
CA ARG A 587 28.64 113.18 0.67
C ARG A 587 28.79 114.42 -0.21
N LEU A 588 27.72 115.19 -0.34
CA LEU A 588 27.72 116.48 -1.02
C LEU A 588 27.82 117.62 -0.01
N PHE A 589 28.62 118.63 -0.33
CA PHE A 589 28.66 119.91 0.37
C PHE A 589 28.44 121.00 -0.66
N ILE A 590 27.36 121.78 -0.52
CA ILE A 590 27.06 122.91 -1.40
C ILE A 590 27.51 124.19 -0.71
N VAL A 591 28.32 124.98 -1.41
CA VAL A 591 28.87 126.26 -0.95
C VAL A 591 28.46 127.32 -1.97
N ASP A 592 27.78 128.37 -1.50
CA ASP A 592 27.34 129.50 -2.31
C ASP A 592 28.44 130.58 -2.35
N SER A 593 28.60 131.26 -3.49
CA SER A 593 29.63 132.29 -3.68
C SER A 593 29.23 133.70 -3.20
N GLU A 594 27.94 133.97 -3.00
CA GLU A 594 27.44 135.28 -2.52
C GLU A 594 27.12 135.30 -1.02
N LEU A 595 27.09 134.14 -0.36
CA LEU A 595 26.79 133.98 1.08
C LEU A 595 28.04 133.49 1.84
N PRO A 596 28.81 134.37 2.52
CA PRO A 596 30.17 134.03 2.99
C PRO A 596 30.32 132.91 4.03
N ASP A 597 29.23 132.47 4.68
CA ASP A 597 29.26 131.58 5.86
C ASP A 597 28.23 130.43 5.83
N VAL A 598 27.70 130.04 4.66
CA VAL A 598 26.69 128.96 4.55
C VAL A 598 27.21 127.74 3.79
N ILE A 599 27.47 126.65 4.53
CA ILE A 599 27.74 125.31 3.97
C ILE A 599 26.50 124.43 4.20
N LEU A 600 25.96 123.84 3.14
CA LEU A 600 24.87 122.87 3.22
C LEU A 600 25.43 121.43 3.14
N ASP A 601 25.29 120.67 4.23
CA ASP A 601 25.47 119.20 4.27
C ASP A 601 24.08 118.54 4.20
N GLU A 602 23.85 117.67 3.21
CA GLU A 602 22.57 117.00 2.99
C GLU A 602 22.16 116.02 4.12
N ARG A 603 22.99 115.81 5.15
CA ARG A 603 22.66 114.91 6.27
C ARG A 603 21.48 115.33 7.13
N SER A 604 20.99 116.58 7.06
CA SER A 604 19.76 116.98 7.76
C SER A 604 18.62 117.31 6.80
N ARG A 605 17.52 116.53 6.87
CA ARG A 605 16.19 116.85 6.31
C ARG A 605 15.51 118.07 6.98
N SER A 606 16.30 118.92 7.65
CA SER A 606 15.90 120.16 8.31
C SER A 606 16.99 121.19 8.04
N ILE A 607 16.66 122.22 7.26
CA ILE A 607 17.59 123.32 6.95
C ILE A 607 17.65 124.23 8.17
N ASN A 608 18.71 124.11 8.97
CA ASN A 608 19.07 125.07 10.01
C ASN A 608 20.52 125.53 9.77
N PRO A 609 20.76 126.76 9.30
CA PRO A 609 22.11 127.27 9.11
C PRO A 609 22.79 127.49 10.46
N VAL A 610 24.04 127.05 10.59
CA VAL A 610 24.89 127.33 11.76
C VAL A 610 25.67 128.61 11.48
N LEU A 611 25.36 129.69 12.20
CA LEU A 611 26.10 130.94 12.15
C LEU A 611 27.27 130.90 13.15
N ILE A 612 28.45 131.35 12.72
CA ILE A 612 29.64 131.48 13.57
C ILE A 612 29.71 132.92 14.09
N GLU A 613 29.66 133.13 15.41
CA GLU A 613 29.78 134.47 15.99
C GLU A 613 31.20 135.03 15.89
N SER A 614 31.30 136.27 15.41
CA SER A 614 32.55 137.02 15.28
C SER A 614 33.02 137.59 16.62
N THR A 615 34.26 137.29 17.01
CA THR A 615 34.97 138.06 18.05
C THR A 615 36.14 138.84 17.44
N LYS A 616 36.31 140.08 17.91
CA LYS A 616 37.01 141.18 17.23
C LYS A 616 38.39 141.45 17.85
N PRO A 617 39.47 141.65 17.06
CA PRO A 617 40.81 142.07 17.54
C PRO A 617 40.94 143.62 17.57
N PRO A 618 42.11 144.28 17.82
CA PRO A 618 43.43 143.85 18.36
C PRO A 618 43.93 144.75 19.54
N THR A 619 45.03 144.48 20.27
CA THR A 619 46.43 145.03 20.15
C THR A 619 47.02 145.20 21.56
N PRO A 620 48.36 145.31 21.75
CA PRO A 620 49.47 144.82 20.91
C PRO A 620 49.95 143.42 21.33
#